data_AF-A0A5D4SRE6-F1
#
_entry.id   AF-A0A5D4SRE6-F1
#
_cell.length_a   1.000
_cell.length_b   1.000
_cell.length_c   1.000
_cell.angle_alpha   90.00
_cell.angle_beta   90.00
_cell.angle_gamma   90.00
#
_symmetry.space_group_name_H-M   'P 1'
#
loop_
_entity.id
_entity.type
_entity.pdbx_description
1 polymer ?
#
loop_
_entity_poly.entity_id
_entity_poly.type
_entity_poly.pdbx_seq_one_letter_code
_entity_poly.pdbx_strand_id
1 'polypeptide(L)'
;MILYLYGSKSKEQLYYFSAQAGSMLNKWDLLYSFASNIYLILYLILPILLYRSVSIIIADFEFILLIRLRSYRNWVYQTLNKFLQTFSVIIIIWISVILLLLIGSPPFDGWSPFSELGASFSETQILEKYLDTPVLALVLHMLLFTLSVICIHLLLAVIYVLTKRKGIIVCTAILIWVYGSVSFKLLPDSAFLFSLPNYLMLHAGAAGFENTWAPIGIIIGVFFIMIWILERIDLNHSSSKKLTPNWTYTLFTVFTVIALWSGTQVSLAETIWDQFFFMFRGSSQIGFSLKAFLSYFVIYFGFIYLIQLFLQRELRETGYYKLIRYRSVFNWFWSWFKKIIIRIVFYLFALSICSFILSSLTGLSISFRITVADTNSIYEMLYHFFVNGFLQLLFYTLFVFIIAWISTEAFYSLAGISVLSIFMFPGLNTKLVIPSGLNSLGNILNGHSPYMISLVLAFWVIAEIIVVAYILNKRDMDL
;
A
#
# COMPACT_ATOMS: atom_id res chain seq x y z
N MET A 1 7.19 -3.78 -38.61
CA MET A 1 5.89 -4.13 -39.23
C MET A 1 4.70 -3.77 -38.35
N ILE A 2 4.56 -4.35 -37.15
CA ILE A 2 3.40 -4.10 -36.25
C ILE A 2 3.21 -2.60 -35.92
N LEU A 3 4.30 -1.91 -35.50
CA LEU A 3 4.27 -0.47 -35.21
C LEU A 3 3.77 0.36 -36.41
N TYR A 4 4.24 0.04 -37.61
CA TYR A 4 3.87 0.75 -38.83
C TYR A 4 2.40 0.53 -39.20
N LEU A 5 1.91 -0.72 -39.14
CA LEU A 5 0.51 -1.04 -39.42
C LEU A 5 -0.44 -0.34 -38.44
N TYR A 6 -0.11 -0.36 -37.14
CA TYR A 6 -0.87 0.36 -36.13
C TYR A 6 -0.88 1.87 -36.39
N GLY A 7 0.28 2.44 -36.70
CA GLY A 7 0.42 3.88 -36.94
C GLY A 7 -0.27 4.35 -38.21
N SER A 8 -0.24 3.55 -39.28
CA SER A 8 -0.98 3.86 -40.51
C SER A 8 -2.48 3.93 -40.26
N LYS A 9 -3.03 2.95 -39.52
CA LYS A 9 -4.45 2.94 -39.15
C LYS A 9 -4.83 4.11 -38.24
N SER A 10 -3.97 4.43 -37.26
CA SER A 10 -4.18 5.59 -36.37
C SER A 10 -4.15 6.91 -37.15
N LYS A 11 -3.26 7.05 -38.13
CA LYS A 11 -3.17 8.20 -39.03
C LYS A 11 -4.47 8.36 -39.84
N GLU A 12 -4.96 7.30 -40.46
CA GLU A 12 -6.24 7.31 -41.20
C GLU A 12 -7.42 7.73 -40.32
N GLN A 13 -7.51 7.21 -39.09
CA GLN A 13 -8.55 7.57 -38.14
C GLN A 13 -8.49 9.05 -37.75
N LEU A 14 -7.30 9.61 -37.53
CA LEU A 14 -7.15 11.03 -37.23
C LEU A 14 -7.62 11.92 -38.37
N TYR A 15 -7.25 11.59 -39.62
CA TYR A 15 -7.73 12.34 -40.79
C TYR A 15 -9.24 12.27 -40.93
N TYR A 16 -9.86 11.12 -40.62
CA TYR A 16 -11.32 11.00 -40.59
C TYR A 16 -11.96 11.93 -39.54
N PHE A 17 -11.43 11.98 -38.32
CA PHE A 17 -11.94 12.86 -37.27
C PHE A 17 -11.73 14.36 -37.57
N SER A 18 -10.58 14.71 -38.15
CA SER A 18 -10.30 16.07 -38.62
C SER A 18 -11.25 16.51 -39.72
N ALA A 19 -11.55 15.63 -40.68
CA ALA A 19 -12.53 15.91 -41.73
C ALA A 19 -13.94 16.10 -41.17
N GLN A 20 -14.33 15.30 -40.16
CA GLN A 20 -15.62 15.46 -39.47
C GLN A 20 -15.70 16.78 -38.68
N ALA A 21 -14.61 17.20 -38.04
CA ALA A 21 -14.55 18.41 -37.24
C ALA A 21 -14.35 19.69 -38.07
N GLY A 22 -14.04 19.56 -39.37
CA GLY A 22 -13.79 20.69 -40.26
C GLY A 22 -12.51 21.49 -39.95
N SER A 23 -11.57 20.92 -39.19
CA SER A 23 -10.33 21.57 -38.76
C SER A 23 -9.10 20.82 -39.27
N MET A 24 -8.02 21.55 -39.56
CA MET A 24 -6.79 20.98 -40.15
C MET A 24 -5.87 20.37 -39.10
N LEU A 25 -5.27 19.22 -39.43
CA LEU A 25 -4.21 18.58 -38.64
C LEU A 25 -2.82 19.07 -39.04
N ASN A 26 -1.86 18.94 -38.12
CA ASN A 26 -0.44 19.15 -38.39
C ASN A 26 0.40 17.90 -38.06
N LYS A 27 1.73 18.05 -38.22
CA LYS A 27 2.70 17.00 -37.89
C LYS A 27 2.69 16.61 -36.41
N TRP A 28 2.43 17.58 -35.52
CA TRP A 28 2.42 17.36 -34.07
C TRP A 28 1.25 16.47 -33.66
N ASP A 29 0.05 16.65 -34.23
CA ASP A 29 -1.11 15.77 -34.00
C ASP A 29 -0.79 14.31 -34.29
N LEU A 30 -0.20 14.06 -35.46
CA LEU A 30 0.19 12.71 -35.86
C LEU A 30 1.31 12.16 -34.98
N LEU A 31 2.28 13.00 -34.59
CA LEU A 31 3.37 12.59 -33.71
C LEU A 31 2.82 12.17 -32.33
N TYR A 32 2.00 13.00 -31.69
CA TYR A 32 1.47 12.73 -30.35
C TYR A 32 0.46 11.59 -30.32
N SER A 33 -0.40 11.50 -31.33
CA SER A 33 -1.37 10.39 -31.43
C SER A 33 -0.71 9.01 -31.48
N PHE A 34 0.55 8.95 -31.90
CA PHE A 34 1.32 7.71 -31.98
C PHE A 34 2.34 7.57 -30.84
N ALA A 35 3.06 8.64 -30.50
CA ALA A 35 4.06 8.64 -29.44
C ALA A 35 3.42 8.49 -28.05
N SER A 36 2.27 9.11 -27.82
CA SER A 36 1.59 9.09 -26.52
C SER A 36 0.35 8.20 -26.50
N ASN A 37 0.18 7.31 -27.49
CA ASN A 37 -1.01 6.47 -27.56
C ASN A 37 -1.12 5.48 -26.39
N ILE A 38 -2.24 5.52 -25.65
CA ILE A 38 -2.46 4.67 -24.48
C ILE A 38 -2.36 3.18 -24.81
N TYR A 39 -3.00 2.78 -25.90
CA TYR A 39 -3.05 1.38 -26.28
C TYR A 39 -1.69 0.86 -26.76
N LEU A 40 -0.97 1.67 -27.54
CA LEU A 40 0.36 1.29 -28.01
C LEU A 40 1.33 1.08 -26.85
N ILE A 41 1.36 2.02 -25.91
CA ILE A 41 2.29 1.97 -24.79
C ILE A 41 1.96 0.80 -23.87
N LEU A 42 0.71 0.60 -23.47
CA LEU A 42 0.34 -0.42 -22.47
C LEU A 42 0.33 -1.84 -23.04
N TYR A 43 -0.18 -2.04 -24.26
CA TYR A 43 -0.36 -3.40 -24.79
C TYR A 43 0.83 -3.90 -25.61
N LEU A 44 1.67 -3.01 -26.14
CA LEU A 44 2.83 -3.40 -26.94
C LEU A 44 4.15 -3.04 -26.29
N ILE A 45 4.38 -1.76 -25.97
CA ILE A 45 5.71 -1.29 -25.55
C ILE A 45 6.04 -1.77 -24.14
N LEU A 46 5.14 -1.56 -23.17
CA LEU A 46 5.33 -1.92 -21.77
C LEU A 46 5.65 -3.42 -21.57
N PRO A 47 4.88 -4.39 -22.12
CA PRO A 47 5.22 -5.80 -21.96
C PRO A 47 6.58 -6.18 -22.57
N ILE A 48 6.98 -5.58 -23.69
CA ILE A 48 8.32 -5.78 -24.26
C ILE A 48 9.40 -5.26 -23.30
N LEU A 49 9.23 -4.06 -22.74
CA LEU A 49 10.16 -3.47 -21.79
C LEU A 49 10.25 -4.30 -20.50
N LEU A 50 9.12 -4.76 -19.97
CA LEU A 50 9.07 -5.62 -18.79
C LEU A 50 9.78 -6.96 -19.03
N TYR A 51 9.52 -7.59 -20.18
CA TYR A 51 10.21 -8.83 -20.57
C TYR A 51 11.73 -8.62 -20.65
N ARG A 52 12.19 -7.56 -21.31
CA ARG A 52 13.63 -7.26 -21.44
C ARG A 52 14.26 -6.93 -20.08
N SER A 53 13.58 -6.17 -19.24
CA SER A 53 13.99 -5.87 -17.87
C SER A 53 14.22 -7.16 -17.06
N VAL A 54 13.23 -8.06 -17.05
CA VAL A 54 13.30 -9.34 -16.34
C VAL A 54 14.41 -10.23 -16.91
N SER A 55 14.54 -10.31 -18.24
CA SER A 55 15.58 -11.10 -18.90
C SER A 55 16.98 -10.64 -18.51
N ILE A 56 17.24 -9.32 -18.47
CA ILE A 56 18.54 -8.76 -18.09
C ILE A 56 18.83 -9.08 -16.61
N ILE A 57 17.86 -8.86 -15.73
CA ILE A 57 18.01 -9.10 -14.29
C ILE A 57 18.30 -10.58 -14.01
N ILE A 58 17.61 -11.51 -14.67
CA ILE A 58 17.81 -12.95 -14.43
C ILE A 58 19.15 -13.44 -15.00
N ALA A 59 19.53 -12.97 -16.20
CA ALA A 59 20.75 -13.40 -16.86
C ALA A 59 22.01 -12.89 -16.16
N ASP A 60 21.99 -11.66 -15.64
CA ASP A 60 23.18 -11.03 -15.05
C ASP A 60 23.40 -11.36 -13.57
N PHE A 61 22.48 -12.08 -12.93
CA PHE A 61 22.62 -12.49 -11.53
C PHE A 61 23.35 -13.83 -11.40
N GLU A 62 24.49 -13.94 -12.09
CA GLU A 62 25.41 -15.04 -11.90
C GLU A 62 26.40 -14.73 -10.76
N PHE A 63 26.71 -15.75 -9.96
CA PHE A 63 27.58 -15.63 -8.80
C PHE A 63 28.96 -15.04 -9.16
N ILE A 64 29.46 -15.33 -10.36
CA ILE A 64 30.73 -14.85 -10.90
C ILE A 64 30.73 -13.33 -11.10
N LEU A 65 29.62 -12.77 -11.61
CA LEU A 65 29.45 -11.32 -11.79
C LEU A 65 29.31 -10.60 -10.45
N LEU A 66 28.57 -11.18 -9.50
CA LEU A 66 28.41 -10.63 -8.14
C LEU A 66 29.74 -10.55 -7.37
N ILE A 67 30.60 -11.57 -7.49
CA ILE A 67 31.95 -11.56 -6.90
C ILE A 67 32.79 -10.43 -7.49
N ARG A 68 32.70 -10.19 -8.79
CA ARG A 68 33.47 -9.14 -9.48
C ARG A 68 33.01 -7.73 -9.10
N LEU A 69 31.71 -7.53 -8.89
CA LEU A 69 31.12 -6.21 -8.63
C LEU A 69 31.15 -5.80 -7.15
N ARG A 70 31.31 -6.76 -6.23
CA ARG A 70 31.43 -6.59 -4.77
C ARG A 70 30.26 -5.89 -4.05
N SER A 71 29.23 -5.45 -4.77
CA SER A 71 28.13 -4.65 -4.25
C SER A 71 26.86 -4.89 -5.08
N TYR A 72 25.71 -4.97 -4.41
CA TYR A 72 24.42 -5.10 -5.10
C TYR A 72 24.06 -3.82 -5.85
N ARG A 73 24.51 -2.66 -5.36
CA ARG A 73 24.30 -1.36 -6.02
C ARG A 73 24.94 -1.32 -7.40
N ASN A 74 26.20 -1.73 -7.49
CA ASN A 74 26.94 -1.74 -8.76
C ASN A 74 26.29 -2.70 -9.77
N TRP A 75 25.76 -3.83 -9.30
CA TRP A 75 25.00 -4.77 -10.12
C TRP A 75 23.68 -4.16 -10.64
N VAL A 76 22.94 -3.45 -9.80
CA VAL A 76 21.72 -2.73 -10.25
C VAL A 76 22.05 -1.65 -11.27
N TYR A 77 23.14 -0.88 -11.10
CA TYR A 77 23.54 0.11 -12.11
C TYR A 77 23.97 -0.52 -13.43
N GLN A 78 24.64 -1.67 -13.40
CA GLN A 78 25.03 -2.37 -14.61
C GLN A 78 23.81 -2.91 -15.38
N THR A 79 22.85 -3.52 -14.67
CA THR A 79 21.60 -4.00 -15.28
C THR A 79 20.78 -2.84 -15.83
N LEU A 80 20.71 -1.72 -15.10
CA LEU A 80 20.07 -0.49 -15.59
C LEU A 80 20.73 0.04 -16.86
N ASN A 81 22.07 0.06 -16.94
CA ASN A 81 22.77 0.53 -18.13
C ASN A 81 22.47 -0.35 -19.37
N LYS A 82 22.50 -1.68 -19.21
CA LYS A 82 22.11 -2.61 -20.29
C LYS A 82 20.66 -2.45 -20.69
N PHE A 83 19.79 -2.20 -19.72
CA PHE A 83 18.38 -1.92 -19.97
C PHE A 83 18.22 -0.63 -20.77
N LEU A 84 18.91 0.46 -20.40
CA LEU A 84 18.91 1.73 -21.13
C LEU A 84 19.45 1.61 -22.56
N GLN A 85 20.47 0.78 -22.78
CA GLN A 85 20.96 0.47 -24.14
C GLN A 85 19.91 -0.25 -24.99
N THR A 86 19.15 -1.17 -24.40
CA THR A 86 18.04 -1.84 -25.11
C THR A 86 16.89 -0.87 -25.35
N PHE A 87 16.58 -0.03 -24.37
CA PHE A 87 15.53 0.98 -24.44
C PHE A 87 15.81 2.03 -25.53
N SER A 88 17.06 2.49 -25.66
CA SER A 88 17.44 3.44 -26.70
C SER A 88 17.25 2.87 -28.10
N VAL A 89 17.57 1.59 -28.33
CA VAL A 89 17.29 0.90 -29.60
C VAL A 89 15.79 0.87 -29.90
N ILE A 90 14.95 0.56 -28.91
CA ILE A 90 13.48 0.57 -29.06
C ILE A 90 12.98 1.97 -29.42
N ILE A 91 13.46 3.02 -28.74
CA ILE A 91 13.12 4.41 -29.05
C ILE A 91 13.54 4.78 -30.47
N ILE A 92 14.75 4.43 -30.91
CA ILE A 92 15.24 4.73 -32.27
C ILE A 92 14.34 4.10 -33.33
N ILE A 93 13.94 2.83 -33.13
CA ILE A 93 13.01 2.14 -34.03
C ILE A 93 11.65 2.85 -34.02
N TRP A 94 11.16 3.23 -32.84
CA TRP A 94 9.87 3.88 -32.68
C TRP A 94 9.83 5.26 -33.35
N ILE A 95 10.84 6.09 -33.14
CA ILE A 95 11.01 7.40 -33.79
C ILE A 95 11.15 7.24 -35.31
N SER A 96 11.93 6.25 -35.78
CA SER A 96 12.06 5.98 -37.22
C SER A 96 10.70 5.69 -37.87
N VAL A 97 9.85 4.91 -37.20
CA VAL A 97 8.49 4.65 -37.68
C VAL A 97 7.63 5.91 -37.67
N ILE A 98 7.71 6.73 -36.62
CA ILE A 98 7.02 8.04 -36.58
C ILE A 98 7.42 8.92 -37.76
N LEU A 99 8.72 9.06 -38.02
CA LEU A 99 9.23 9.88 -39.12
C LEU A 99 8.70 9.41 -40.48
N LEU A 100 8.60 8.10 -40.70
CA LEU A 100 7.99 7.55 -41.92
C LEU A 100 6.50 7.90 -42.03
N LEU A 101 5.76 7.86 -40.92
CA LEU A 101 4.33 8.19 -40.88
C LEU A 101 4.07 9.70 -41.08
N LEU A 102 5.04 10.55 -40.74
CA LEU A 102 4.96 12.00 -40.94
C LEU A 102 5.13 12.43 -42.40
N ILE A 103 5.56 11.55 -43.31
CA ILE A 103 5.67 11.88 -44.74
C ILE A 103 4.29 12.27 -45.27
N GLY A 104 4.23 13.41 -45.96
CA GLY A 104 3.00 13.98 -46.53
C GLY A 104 2.09 14.74 -45.54
N SER A 105 2.52 14.96 -44.29
CA SER A 105 1.75 15.73 -43.30
C SER A 105 1.96 17.25 -43.40
N PRO A 106 0.93 18.08 -43.16
CA PRO A 106 1.04 19.54 -43.24
C PRO A 106 2.03 20.11 -42.21
N PRO A 107 3.00 20.95 -42.62
CA PRO A 107 3.86 21.67 -41.70
C PRO A 107 3.12 22.90 -41.14
N PHE A 108 2.98 22.96 -39.81
CA PHE A 108 2.55 24.15 -39.08
C PHE A 108 3.48 24.37 -37.90
N ASP A 109 3.76 25.63 -37.59
CA ASP A 109 4.54 26.04 -36.42
C ASP A 109 3.57 26.29 -35.26
N GLY A 110 3.58 25.41 -34.25
CA GLY A 110 2.67 25.49 -33.09
C GLY A 110 1.60 24.38 -33.07
N TRP A 111 0.65 24.52 -32.15
CA TRP A 111 -0.52 23.63 -32.08
C TRP A 111 -1.39 23.79 -33.34
N SER A 112 -2.13 22.74 -33.70
CA SER A 112 -3.03 22.80 -34.84
C SER A 112 -4.38 23.39 -34.45
N PRO A 113 -5.15 23.93 -35.42
CA PRO A 113 -6.55 24.28 -35.18
C PRO A 113 -7.41 23.11 -34.68
N PHE A 114 -7.01 21.87 -34.99
CA PHE A 114 -7.66 20.67 -34.44
C PHE A 114 -7.38 20.46 -32.95
N SER A 115 -6.19 20.83 -32.47
CA SER A 115 -5.82 20.79 -31.05
C SER A 115 -6.56 21.84 -30.22
N GLU A 116 -6.94 22.97 -30.82
CA GLU A 116 -7.61 24.09 -30.12
C GLU A 116 -9.13 23.92 -29.95
N LEU A 117 -9.72 22.84 -30.48
CA LEU A 117 -11.18 22.62 -30.45
C LEU A 117 -11.77 22.46 -29.04
N GLY A 118 -10.95 22.34 -27.98
CA GLY A 118 -11.37 22.35 -26.57
C GLY A 118 -12.26 21.19 -26.12
N ALA A 119 -12.61 20.26 -27.01
CA ALA A 119 -13.59 19.21 -26.77
C ALA A 119 -13.01 17.93 -26.13
N SER A 120 -11.69 17.92 -25.83
CA SER A 120 -10.97 16.87 -25.08
C SER A 120 -11.11 15.44 -25.64
N PHE A 121 -11.09 15.29 -26.97
CA PHE A 121 -11.18 13.99 -27.64
C PHE A 121 -9.82 13.38 -27.99
N SER A 122 -8.78 14.18 -28.15
CA SER A 122 -7.44 13.73 -28.58
C SER A 122 -6.34 14.07 -27.57
N GLU A 123 -5.22 13.35 -27.66
CA GLU A 123 -4.05 13.57 -26.81
C GLU A 123 -3.48 14.98 -26.97
N THR A 124 -3.54 15.56 -28.19
CA THR A 124 -3.07 16.92 -28.45
C THR A 124 -3.97 18.00 -27.88
N GLN A 125 -5.29 17.81 -27.90
CA GLN A 125 -6.23 18.75 -27.28
C GLN A 125 -6.01 18.85 -25.76
N ILE A 126 -5.69 17.73 -25.12
CA ILE A 126 -5.38 17.73 -23.68
C ILE A 126 -4.07 18.45 -23.42
N LEU A 127 -3.02 18.19 -24.22
CA LEU A 127 -1.70 18.80 -24.00
C LEU A 127 -1.67 20.29 -24.29
N GLU A 128 -2.40 20.75 -25.31
CA GLU A 128 -2.52 22.16 -25.68
C GLU A 128 -3.06 23.00 -24.51
N LYS A 129 -4.08 22.50 -23.79
CA LYS A 129 -4.66 23.17 -22.62
C LYS A 129 -3.63 23.51 -21.52
N TYR A 130 -2.56 22.72 -21.40
CA TYR A 130 -1.59 22.85 -20.31
C TYR A 130 -0.21 23.34 -20.75
N LEU A 131 0.09 23.36 -22.05
CA LEU A 131 1.43 23.66 -22.57
C LEU A 131 1.36 24.48 -23.85
N ASP A 132 2.03 25.64 -23.85
CA ASP A 132 1.99 26.60 -24.96
C ASP A 132 2.68 26.08 -26.23
N THR A 133 3.64 25.16 -26.11
CA THR A 133 4.43 24.70 -27.26
C THR A 133 4.42 23.17 -27.42
N PRO A 134 4.21 22.66 -28.64
CA PRO A 134 4.23 21.23 -28.91
C PRO A 134 5.63 20.63 -28.82
N VAL A 135 6.70 21.43 -28.84
CA VAL A 135 8.07 20.91 -28.63
C VAL A 135 8.30 20.59 -27.15
N LEU A 136 7.88 21.49 -26.24
CA LEU A 136 8.02 21.30 -24.80
C LEU A 136 7.25 20.05 -24.33
N ALA A 137 6.04 19.86 -24.82
CA ALA A 137 5.23 18.68 -24.52
C ALA A 137 5.95 17.36 -24.90
N LEU A 138 6.77 17.36 -25.95
CA LEU A 138 7.44 16.16 -26.45
C LEU A 138 8.63 15.84 -25.56
N VAL A 139 9.41 16.87 -25.23
CA VAL A 139 10.54 16.77 -24.31
C VAL A 139 10.06 16.26 -22.96
N LEU A 140 9.00 16.85 -22.40
CA LEU A 140 8.42 16.44 -21.13
C LEU A 140 7.85 15.01 -21.19
N HIS A 141 7.20 14.64 -22.29
CA HIS A 141 6.67 13.29 -22.47
C HIS A 141 7.79 12.24 -22.50
N MET A 142 8.86 12.49 -23.27
CA MET A 142 10.02 11.60 -23.35
C MET A 142 10.75 11.50 -22.02
N LEU A 143 10.87 12.62 -21.29
CA LEU A 143 11.45 12.64 -19.94
C LEU A 143 10.64 11.78 -18.98
N LEU A 144 9.33 12.03 -18.89
CA LEU A 144 8.41 11.30 -18.01
C LEU A 144 8.43 9.80 -18.32
N PHE A 145 8.29 9.43 -19.60
CA PHE A 145 8.30 8.04 -20.02
C PHE A 145 9.62 7.34 -19.67
N THR A 146 10.76 7.98 -19.94
CA THR A 146 12.09 7.44 -19.61
C THR A 146 12.24 7.23 -18.10
N LEU A 147 11.90 8.23 -17.29
CA LEU A 147 11.98 8.14 -15.82
C LEU A 147 11.09 7.01 -15.27
N SER A 148 9.87 6.88 -15.79
CA SER A 148 8.93 5.85 -15.35
C SER A 148 9.42 4.45 -15.67
N VAL A 149 9.96 4.22 -16.86
CA VAL A 149 10.52 2.94 -17.25
C VAL A 149 11.77 2.61 -16.41
N ILE A 150 12.63 3.60 -16.11
CA ILE A 150 13.76 3.44 -15.19
C ILE A 150 13.28 3.02 -13.79
N CYS A 151 12.25 3.67 -13.25
CA CYS A 151 11.69 3.34 -11.94
C CYS A 151 11.13 1.91 -11.90
N ILE A 152 10.44 1.48 -12.96
CA ILE A 152 9.93 0.10 -13.08
C ILE A 152 11.10 -0.90 -13.10
N HIS A 153 12.17 -0.62 -13.84
CA HIS A 153 13.35 -1.49 -13.87
C HIS A 153 14.02 -1.58 -12.49
N LEU A 154 14.24 -0.44 -11.83
CA LEU A 154 14.81 -0.39 -10.48
C LEU A 154 13.96 -1.16 -9.47
N LEU A 155 12.64 -1.00 -9.51
CA LEU A 155 11.71 -1.73 -8.65
C LEU A 155 11.88 -3.25 -8.81
N LEU A 156 11.91 -3.74 -10.04
CA LEU A 156 12.11 -5.17 -10.33
C LEU A 156 13.49 -5.64 -9.84
N ALA A 157 14.55 -4.87 -10.10
CA ALA A 157 15.90 -5.20 -9.68
C ALA A 157 16.01 -5.27 -8.15
N VAL A 158 15.44 -4.32 -7.42
CA VAL A 158 15.39 -4.29 -5.95
C VAL A 158 14.63 -5.51 -5.41
N ILE A 159 13.44 -5.80 -5.94
CA ILE A 159 12.65 -6.98 -5.54
C ILE A 159 13.46 -8.27 -5.74
N TYR A 160 14.21 -8.34 -6.83
CA TYR A 160 15.04 -9.51 -7.11
C TYR A 160 16.22 -9.66 -6.19
N VAL A 161 16.92 -8.56 -5.86
CA VAL A 161 18.01 -8.59 -4.88
C VAL A 161 17.50 -9.07 -3.52
N LEU A 162 16.31 -8.65 -3.11
CA LEU A 162 15.69 -9.02 -1.84
C LEU A 162 15.21 -10.48 -1.81
N THR A 163 14.60 -10.95 -2.89
CA THR A 163 13.92 -12.26 -2.91
C THR A 163 14.76 -13.39 -3.48
N LYS A 164 15.63 -13.09 -4.45
CA LYS A 164 16.45 -14.04 -5.24
C LYS A 164 15.62 -15.16 -5.91
N ARG A 165 14.33 -14.92 -6.15
CA ARG A 165 13.41 -15.90 -6.76
C ARG A 165 12.90 -15.39 -8.11
N LYS A 166 13.23 -16.13 -9.17
CA LYS A 166 12.79 -15.82 -10.55
C LYS A 166 11.27 -15.72 -10.66
N GLY A 167 10.53 -16.63 -10.02
CA GLY A 167 9.07 -16.64 -10.08
C GLY A 167 8.42 -15.37 -9.50
N ILE A 168 9.02 -14.77 -8.46
CA ILE A 168 8.48 -13.53 -7.86
C ILE A 168 8.65 -12.37 -8.84
N ILE A 169 9.82 -12.22 -9.46
CA ILE A 169 10.06 -11.12 -10.40
C ILE A 169 9.13 -11.21 -11.63
N VAL A 170 8.91 -12.43 -12.15
CA VAL A 170 8.04 -12.67 -13.30
C VAL A 170 6.59 -12.36 -12.93
N CYS A 171 6.14 -12.82 -11.76
CA CYS A 171 4.80 -12.52 -11.25
C CYS A 171 4.60 -11.01 -11.08
N THR A 172 5.56 -10.29 -10.47
CA THR A 172 5.49 -8.84 -10.32
C THR A 172 5.42 -8.12 -11.67
N ALA A 173 6.21 -8.54 -12.66
CA ALA A 173 6.16 -7.94 -13.99
C ALA A 173 4.80 -8.15 -14.68
N ILE A 174 4.22 -9.35 -14.58
CA ILE A 174 2.87 -9.63 -15.09
C ILE A 174 1.83 -8.77 -14.38
N LEU A 175 1.92 -8.64 -13.05
CA LEU A 175 1.01 -7.79 -12.27
C LEU A 175 1.11 -6.32 -12.68
N ILE A 176 2.31 -5.78 -12.90
CA ILE A 176 2.51 -4.40 -13.39
C ILE A 176 1.82 -4.22 -14.75
N TRP A 177 1.99 -5.18 -15.67
CA TRP A 177 1.38 -5.11 -16.99
C TRP A 177 -0.15 -5.19 -16.95
N VAL A 178 -0.71 -6.17 -16.22
CA VAL A 178 -2.16 -6.35 -16.06
C VAL A 178 -2.76 -5.13 -15.37
N TYR A 179 -2.14 -4.67 -14.28
CA TYR A 179 -2.57 -3.48 -13.57
C TYR A 179 -2.55 -2.25 -14.48
N GLY A 180 -1.46 -2.03 -15.22
CA GLY A 180 -1.38 -0.94 -16.20
C GLY A 180 -2.51 -0.98 -17.23
N SER A 181 -2.75 -2.15 -17.80
CA SER A 181 -3.77 -2.39 -18.83
C SER A 181 -5.21 -2.16 -18.35
N VAL A 182 -5.46 -2.33 -17.06
CA VAL A 182 -6.80 -2.27 -16.48
C VAL A 182 -7.05 -0.92 -15.77
N SER A 183 -6.00 -0.32 -15.21
CA SER A 183 -6.09 0.84 -14.33
C SER A 183 -6.76 2.06 -14.95
N PHE A 184 -6.53 2.38 -16.22
CA PHE A 184 -7.16 3.55 -16.86
C PHE A 184 -8.65 3.37 -17.20
N LYS A 185 -9.19 2.15 -17.12
CA LYS A 185 -10.61 1.88 -17.41
C LYS A 185 -11.43 1.58 -16.16
N LEU A 186 -10.84 0.94 -15.15
CA LEU A 186 -11.56 0.50 -13.97
C LEU A 186 -11.43 1.41 -12.75
N LEU A 187 -10.38 2.26 -12.70
CA LEU A 187 -10.23 3.17 -11.57
C LEU A 187 -11.16 4.38 -11.76
N PRO A 188 -11.81 4.86 -10.68
CA PRO A 188 -12.55 6.11 -10.73
C PRO A 188 -11.57 7.27 -10.97
N ASP A 189 -12.05 8.35 -11.59
CA ASP A 189 -11.23 9.53 -11.91
C ASP A 189 -10.56 10.13 -10.66
N SER A 190 -11.17 9.98 -9.48
CA SER A 190 -10.61 10.40 -8.19
C SER A 190 -9.36 9.62 -7.76
N ALA A 191 -9.10 8.44 -8.34
CA ALA A 191 -7.95 7.59 -8.04
C ALA A 191 -6.78 7.81 -9.02
N PHE A 192 -6.65 9.00 -9.61
CA PHE A 192 -5.61 9.38 -10.57
C PHE A 192 -4.17 9.15 -10.08
N LEU A 193 -3.94 9.14 -8.77
CA LEU A 193 -2.64 8.82 -8.16
C LEU A 193 -2.20 7.37 -8.41
N PHE A 194 -3.14 6.45 -8.63
CA PHE A 194 -2.85 5.02 -8.73
C PHE A 194 -2.86 4.51 -10.16
N SER A 195 -3.41 5.26 -11.12
CA SER A 195 -3.38 4.89 -12.53
C SER A 195 -1.97 4.97 -13.09
N LEU A 196 -1.40 3.79 -13.39
CA LEU A 196 -0.06 3.68 -14.02
C LEU A 196 0.06 4.53 -15.31
N PRO A 197 -0.97 4.65 -16.16
CA PRO A 197 -0.88 5.46 -17.38
C PRO A 197 -0.55 6.93 -17.15
N ASN A 198 -0.95 7.50 -16.00
CA ASN A 198 -0.65 8.89 -15.66
C ASN A 198 0.84 9.16 -15.48
N TYR A 199 1.63 8.12 -15.22
CA TYR A 199 3.08 8.20 -15.10
C TYR A 199 3.80 7.76 -16.37
N LEU A 200 3.15 7.01 -17.26
CA LEU A 200 3.74 6.60 -18.54
C LEU A 200 3.51 7.65 -19.64
N MET A 201 2.42 8.41 -19.57
CA MET A 201 1.97 9.30 -20.62
C MET A 201 1.65 10.68 -20.08
N LEU A 202 2.16 11.71 -20.76
CA LEU A 202 2.05 13.08 -20.27
C LEU A 202 0.61 13.58 -20.33
N HIS A 203 -0.12 13.31 -21.42
CA HIS A 203 -1.51 13.75 -21.56
C HIS A 203 -2.41 13.12 -20.48
N ALA A 204 -2.24 11.82 -20.18
CA ALA A 204 -2.99 11.12 -19.13
C ALA A 204 -2.66 11.68 -17.74
N GLY A 205 -1.37 11.95 -17.47
CA GLY A 205 -0.94 12.57 -16.23
C GLY A 205 -1.47 14.00 -16.07
N ALA A 206 -1.39 14.82 -17.11
CA ALA A 206 -1.89 16.19 -17.10
C ALA A 206 -3.41 16.24 -16.90
N ALA A 207 -4.15 15.34 -17.55
CA ALA A 207 -5.60 15.22 -17.36
C ALA A 207 -5.97 14.75 -15.95
N GLY A 208 -5.31 13.72 -15.43
CA GLY A 208 -5.64 13.15 -14.12
C GLY A 208 -5.27 14.05 -12.94
N PHE A 209 -4.15 14.76 -13.02
CA PHE A 209 -3.68 15.66 -11.95
C PHE A 209 -4.11 17.12 -12.13
N GLU A 210 -4.76 17.46 -13.25
CA GLU A 210 -5.00 18.83 -13.72
C GLU A 210 -3.71 19.70 -13.73
N ASN A 211 -2.56 19.05 -13.82
CA ASN A 211 -1.25 19.67 -13.70
C ASN A 211 -0.18 18.79 -14.38
N THR A 212 0.61 19.39 -15.28
CA THR A 212 1.68 18.71 -16.02
C THR A 212 2.89 18.34 -15.16
N TRP A 213 3.15 19.11 -14.10
CA TRP A 213 4.33 18.92 -13.24
C TRP A 213 4.15 17.87 -12.16
N ALA A 214 2.91 17.65 -11.70
CA ALA A 214 2.59 16.69 -10.65
C ALA A 214 3.06 15.25 -10.94
N PRO A 215 2.73 14.62 -12.10
CA PRO A 215 3.19 13.26 -12.39
C PRO A 215 4.72 13.16 -12.50
N ILE A 216 5.39 14.21 -12.99
CA ILE A 216 6.86 14.28 -13.07
C ILE A 216 7.47 14.38 -11.67
N GLY A 217 6.94 15.24 -10.80
CA GLY A 217 7.40 15.38 -9.42
C GLY A 217 7.29 14.07 -8.64
N ILE A 218 6.18 13.35 -8.81
CA ILE A 218 5.95 12.06 -8.15
C ILE A 218 6.96 11.01 -8.64
N ILE A 219 7.19 10.88 -9.95
CA ILE A 219 8.12 9.86 -10.45
C ILE A 219 9.57 10.16 -10.04
N ILE A 220 9.96 11.43 -9.97
CA ILE A 220 11.26 11.86 -9.41
C ILE A 220 11.36 11.45 -7.94
N GLY A 221 10.30 11.65 -7.15
CA GLY A 221 10.23 11.20 -5.76
C GLY A 221 10.41 9.68 -5.63
N VAL A 222 9.71 8.90 -6.45
CA VAL A 222 9.86 7.43 -6.50
C VAL A 222 11.28 7.03 -6.89
N PHE A 223 11.89 7.70 -7.86
CA PHE A 223 13.27 7.46 -8.26
C PHE A 223 14.25 7.64 -7.08
N PHE A 224 14.17 8.75 -6.34
CA PHE A 224 15.01 8.98 -5.16
C PHE A 224 14.78 7.94 -4.07
N ILE A 225 13.54 7.53 -3.84
CA ILE A 225 13.20 6.45 -2.89
C ILE A 225 13.88 5.14 -3.31
N MET A 226 13.86 4.79 -4.59
CA MET A 226 14.50 3.57 -5.09
C MET A 226 16.02 3.59 -4.91
N ILE A 227 16.67 4.74 -5.17
CA ILE A 227 18.11 4.91 -4.91
C ILE A 227 18.40 4.77 -3.41
N TRP A 228 17.60 5.40 -2.54
CA TRP A 228 17.77 5.29 -1.09
C TRP A 228 17.63 3.85 -0.58
N ILE A 229 16.64 3.10 -1.09
CA ILE A 229 16.48 1.66 -0.77
C ILE A 229 17.72 0.88 -1.22
N LEU A 230 18.24 1.15 -2.41
CA LEU A 230 19.42 0.48 -2.95
C LEU A 230 20.67 0.70 -2.07
N GLU A 231 20.87 1.91 -1.55
CA GLU A 231 21.96 2.22 -0.62
C GLU A 231 21.85 1.43 0.69
N ARG A 232 20.62 1.27 1.22
CA ARG A 232 20.37 0.50 2.46
C ARG A 232 20.62 -0.99 2.29
N ILE A 233 20.32 -1.55 1.13
CA ILE A 233 20.56 -2.97 0.82
C ILE A 233 22.05 -3.28 0.83
N ASP A 234 22.89 -2.37 0.32
CA ASP A 234 24.33 -2.58 0.18
C ASP A 234 25.09 -2.45 1.51
N LEU A 235 24.67 -1.50 2.37
CA LEU A 235 25.25 -1.31 3.71
C LEU A 235 25.08 -2.55 4.62
N ASN A 236 24.12 -3.43 4.30
CA ASN A 236 23.76 -4.57 5.12
C ASN A 236 24.40 -5.90 4.66
N HIS A 237 25.55 -5.83 3.97
CA HIS A 237 26.26 -6.97 3.35
C HIS A 237 26.58 -8.13 4.33
N SER A 238 26.61 -7.86 5.64
CA SER A 238 26.83 -8.86 6.70
C SER A 238 25.55 -9.51 7.24
N SER A 239 24.39 -8.87 7.11
CA SER A 239 23.13 -9.34 7.71
C SER A 239 22.02 -9.65 6.71
N SER A 240 22.38 -10.15 5.52
CA SER A 240 21.44 -10.86 4.64
C SER A 240 21.00 -12.22 5.23
N LYS A 241 20.54 -12.22 6.49
CA LYS A 241 19.50 -13.15 6.90
C LYS A 241 18.43 -13.03 5.85
N LYS A 242 18.26 -14.11 5.06
CA LYS A 242 17.25 -14.22 4.01
C LYS A 242 16.01 -13.50 4.52
N LEU A 243 15.65 -12.38 3.88
CA LEU A 243 14.39 -11.67 4.08
C LEU A 243 13.33 -12.57 3.46
N THR A 244 13.18 -13.76 4.05
CA THR A 244 12.10 -14.67 3.79
C THR A 244 10.90 -13.92 4.34
N PRO A 245 9.97 -13.48 3.47
CA PRO A 245 8.75 -12.89 3.97
C PRO A 245 8.15 -13.94 4.89
N ASN A 246 8.02 -13.59 6.16
CA ASN A 246 7.34 -14.45 7.09
C ASN A 246 5.86 -14.35 6.72
N TRP A 247 5.39 -15.36 5.97
CA TRP A 247 4.05 -15.42 5.41
C TRP A 247 2.97 -15.14 6.45
N THR A 248 3.19 -15.51 7.72
CA THR A 248 2.26 -15.21 8.80
C THR A 248 2.08 -13.70 9.01
N TYR A 249 3.18 -12.94 9.07
CA TYR A 249 3.09 -11.49 9.21
C TYR A 249 2.55 -10.83 7.94
N THR A 250 2.98 -11.28 6.75
CA THR A 250 2.50 -10.73 5.47
C THR A 250 1.01 -10.96 5.26
N LEU A 251 0.50 -12.17 5.53
CA LEU A 251 -0.93 -12.47 5.45
C LEU A 251 -1.73 -11.64 6.45
N PHE A 252 -1.22 -11.48 7.68
CA PHE A 252 -1.86 -10.63 8.67
C PHE A 252 -1.94 -9.15 8.22
N THR A 253 -0.87 -8.59 7.65
CA THR A 253 -0.93 -7.20 7.12
C THR A 253 -1.94 -7.08 5.98
N VAL A 254 -1.95 -8.04 5.04
CA VAL A 254 -2.90 -8.04 3.93
C VAL A 254 -4.34 -8.12 4.46
N PHE A 255 -4.63 -9.04 5.39
CA PHE A 255 -5.97 -9.15 5.98
C PHE A 255 -6.35 -7.90 6.79
N THR A 256 -5.41 -7.27 7.49
CA THR A 256 -5.66 -6.00 8.20
C THR A 256 -6.03 -4.89 7.22
N VAL A 257 -5.32 -4.75 6.10
CA VAL A 257 -5.64 -3.75 5.07
C VAL A 257 -6.99 -4.05 4.41
N ILE A 258 -7.29 -5.31 4.11
CA ILE A 258 -8.59 -5.72 3.57
C ILE A 258 -9.71 -5.44 4.58
N ALA A 259 -9.49 -5.71 5.87
CA ALA A 259 -10.45 -5.44 6.93
C ALA A 259 -10.75 -3.94 7.05
N LEU A 260 -9.70 -3.10 7.08
CA LEU A 260 -9.84 -1.64 7.08
C LEU A 260 -10.58 -1.15 5.83
N TRP A 261 -10.18 -1.62 4.64
CA TRP A 261 -10.87 -1.28 3.39
C TRP A 261 -12.33 -1.69 3.41
N SER A 262 -12.64 -2.88 3.93
CA SER A 262 -14.01 -3.33 4.09
C SER A 262 -14.81 -2.40 5.00
N GLY A 263 -14.19 -1.80 6.02
CA GLY A 263 -14.84 -0.86 6.92
C GLY A 263 -15.21 0.48 6.29
N THR A 264 -14.69 0.80 5.10
CA THR A 264 -15.01 2.05 4.39
C THR A 264 -16.49 2.10 3.98
N GLN A 265 -17.14 3.25 4.19
CA GLN A 265 -18.54 3.49 3.82
C GLN A 265 -18.68 4.84 3.11
N VAL A 266 -18.27 4.88 1.83
CA VAL A 266 -18.21 6.12 1.03
C VAL A 266 -19.60 6.77 0.85
N SER A 267 -20.68 6.00 0.88
CA SER A 267 -22.04 6.52 0.71
C SER A 267 -22.63 7.19 1.96
N LEU A 268 -22.03 6.95 3.13
CA LEU A 268 -22.53 7.43 4.43
C LEU A 268 -21.55 8.35 5.16
N ALA A 269 -20.28 8.37 4.74
CA ALA A 269 -19.25 9.21 5.33
C ALA A 269 -19.12 10.53 4.57
N GLU A 270 -19.16 11.66 5.28
CA GLU A 270 -18.93 13.00 4.69
C GLU A 270 -17.49 13.48 4.93
N THR A 271 -16.86 13.02 6.02
CA THR A 271 -15.50 13.39 6.38
C THR A 271 -14.57 12.18 6.50
N ILE A 272 -13.26 12.44 6.47
CA ILE A 272 -12.22 11.44 6.76
C ILE A 272 -12.39 10.84 8.17
N TRP A 273 -12.93 11.62 9.11
CA TRP A 273 -13.17 11.17 10.49
C TRP A 273 -14.36 10.20 10.58
N ASP A 274 -15.38 10.37 9.73
CA ASP A 274 -16.48 9.42 9.61
C ASP A 274 -15.98 8.07 9.07
N GLN A 275 -15.08 8.08 8.07
CA GLN A 275 -14.41 6.86 7.59
C GLN A 275 -13.61 6.18 8.70
N PHE A 276 -12.79 6.94 9.44
CA PHE A 276 -12.05 6.42 10.58
C PHE A 276 -12.99 5.73 11.58
N PHE A 277 -14.13 6.38 11.88
CA PHE A 277 -15.16 5.82 12.74
C PHE A 277 -15.70 4.49 12.20
N PHE A 278 -16.06 4.42 10.92
CA PHE A 278 -16.60 3.19 10.32
C PHE A 278 -15.58 2.04 10.26
N MET A 279 -14.31 2.34 9.98
CA MET A 279 -13.23 1.34 9.94
C MET A 279 -13.05 0.63 11.30
N PHE A 280 -13.19 1.37 12.40
CA PHE A 280 -13.04 0.85 13.76
C PHE A 280 -14.38 0.72 14.52
N ARG A 281 -15.52 0.71 13.79
CA ARG A 281 -16.86 0.60 14.38
C ARG A 281 -17.05 -0.65 15.21
N GLY A 282 -16.43 -1.77 14.81
CA GLY A 282 -16.48 -3.05 15.51
C GLY A 282 -17.89 -3.54 15.82
N SER A 283 -18.17 -3.82 17.10
CA SER A 283 -19.51 -4.14 17.59
C SER A 283 -20.23 -2.93 18.19
N SER A 284 -21.56 -2.90 18.03
CA SER A 284 -22.46 -1.95 18.67
C SER A 284 -23.77 -2.65 19.06
N GLN A 285 -24.41 -2.17 20.15
CA GLN A 285 -25.76 -2.61 20.52
C GLN A 285 -26.78 -2.08 19.50
N ILE A 286 -26.58 -0.83 19.05
CA ILE A 286 -27.41 -0.18 18.05
C ILE A 286 -26.73 -0.31 16.68
N GLY A 287 -27.35 -1.05 15.76
CA GLY A 287 -26.82 -1.24 14.40
C GLY A 287 -25.63 -2.20 14.30
N PHE A 288 -25.71 -3.37 14.94
CA PHE A 288 -24.73 -4.44 14.75
C PHE A 288 -24.57 -4.78 13.26
N SER A 289 -23.33 -4.88 12.79
CA SER A 289 -23.04 -5.39 11.45
C SER A 289 -21.99 -6.49 11.53
N LEU A 290 -22.28 -7.63 10.91
CA LEU A 290 -21.35 -8.75 10.86
C LEU A 290 -20.01 -8.35 10.22
N LYS A 291 -20.07 -7.45 9.22
CA LYS A 291 -18.89 -6.92 8.54
C LYS A 291 -17.96 -6.15 9.50
N ALA A 292 -18.50 -5.23 10.30
CA ALA A 292 -17.69 -4.49 11.27
C ALA A 292 -17.17 -5.40 12.40
N PHE A 293 -17.97 -6.39 12.83
CA PHE A 293 -17.52 -7.40 13.79
C PHE A 293 -16.34 -8.24 13.25
N LEU A 294 -16.41 -8.75 12.02
CA LEU A 294 -15.31 -9.50 11.41
C LEU A 294 -14.08 -8.63 11.20
N SER A 295 -14.24 -7.36 10.83
CA SER A 295 -13.14 -6.41 10.74
C SER A 295 -12.42 -6.26 12.10
N TYR A 296 -13.18 -6.06 13.18
CA TYR A 296 -12.64 -6.02 14.53
C TYR A 296 -11.89 -7.31 14.88
N PHE A 297 -12.46 -8.46 14.53
CA PHE A 297 -11.86 -9.76 14.80
C PHE A 297 -10.49 -9.90 14.13
N VAL A 298 -10.37 -9.53 12.86
CA VAL A 298 -9.11 -9.54 12.13
C VAL A 298 -8.11 -8.56 12.72
N ILE A 299 -8.51 -7.32 12.98
CA ILE A 299 -7.62 -6.25 13.43
C ILE A 299 -7.10 -6.55 14.84
N TYR A 300 -8.00 -6.65 15.83
CA TYR A 300 -7.59 -6.75 17.23
C TYR A 300 -7.24 -8.19 17.64
N PHE A 301 -8.12 -9.17 17.40
CA PHE A 301 -7.83 -10.55 17.81
C PHE A 301 -6.73 -11.19 16.95
N GLY A 302 -6.64 -10.85 15.65
CA GLY A 302 -5.52 -11.28 14.82
C GLY A 302 -4.16 -10.77 15.32
N PHE A 303 -4.10 -9.54 15.84
CA PHE A 303 -2.88 -9.02 16.46
C PHE A 303 -2.52 -9.76 17.76
N ILE A 304 -3.51 -10.05 18.60
CA ILE A 304 -3.31 -10.84 19.83
C ILE A 304 -2.82 -12.26 19.50
N TYR A 305 -3.33 -12.87 18.42
CA TYR A 305 -2.83 -14.16 17.94
C TYR A 305 -1.33 -14.11 17.56
N LEU A 306 -0.85 -13.03 16.94
CA LEU A 306 0.58 -12.85 16.68
C LEU A 306 1.40 -12.73 17.98
N ILE A 307 0.88 -12.01 18.98
CA ILE A 307 1.50 -11.92 20.31
C ILE A 307 1.56 -13.30 20.96
N GLN A 308 0.51 -14.10 20.83
CA GLN A 308 0.45 -15.46 21.34
C GLN A 308 1.50 -16.37 20.69
N LEU A 309 1.64 -16.33 19.36
CA LEU A 309 2.68 -17.09 18.66
C LEU A 309 4.09 -16.68 19.12
N PHE A 310 4.30 -15.38 19.31
CA PHE A 310 5.55 -14.85 19.86
C PHE A 310 5.81 -15.34 21.29
N LEU A 311 4.78 -15.36 22.14
CA LEU A 311 4.87 -15.87 23.51
C LEU A 311 5.20 -17.37 23.52
N GLN A 312 4.50 -18.18 22.72
CA GLN A 312 4.74 -19.62 22.64
C GLN A 312 6.17 -19.94 22.20
N ARG A 313 6.70 -19.16 21.25
CA ARG A 313 8.09 -19.28 20.82
C ARG A 313 9.07 -18.95 21.94
N GLU A 314 8.82 -17.87 22.69
CA GLU A 314 9.65 -17.48 23.84
C GLU A 314 9.65 -18.56 24.93
N LEU A 315 8.48 -19.13 25.24
CA LEU A 315 8.31 -20.21 26.23
C LEU A 315 8.99 -21.52 25.79
N ARG A 316 8.80 -21.95 24.53
CA ARG A 316 9.32 -23.25 24.02
C ARG A 316 10.80 -23.22 23.65
N GLU A 317 11.27 -22.19 22.94
CA GLU A 317 12.64 -22.19 22.37
C GLU A 317 13.69 -21.61 23.32
N THR A 318 13.27 -20.78 24.29
CA THR A 318 14.22 -20.02 25.12
C THR A 318 13.91 -20.00 26.62
N GLY A 319 12.83 -20.66 27.05
CA GLY A 319 12.34 -20.65 28.44
C GLY A 319 13.44 -21.00 29.44
N TYR A 320 13.99 -22.23 29.38
CA TYR A 320 14.96 -22.70 30.36
C TYR A 320 16.27 -21.87 30.38
N TYR A 321 16.85 -21.57 29.21
CA TYR A 321 18.11 -20.83 29.14
C TYR A 321 17.99 -19.35 29.54
N LYS A 322 16.86 -18.68 29.21
CA LYS A 322 16.65 -17.29 29.62
C LYS A 322 16.25 -17.19 31.10
N LEU A 323 15.48 -18.13 31.63
CA LEU A 323 15.08 -18.13 33.05
C LEU A 323 16.30 -18.23 33.98
N ILE A 324 17.29 -19.07 33.64
CA ILE A 324 18.58 -19.14 34.37
C ILE A 324 19.33 -17.80 34.31
N ARG A 325 19.26 -17.07 33.18
CA ARG A 325 19.94 -15.77 33.01
C ARG A 325 19.25 -14.62 33.76
N TYR A 326 17.91 -14.61 33.83
CA TYR A 326 17.13 -13.54 34.48
C TYR A 326 16.97 -13.71 35.99
N ARG A 327 17.38 -14.87 36.55
CA ARG A 327 17.35 -15.23 37.98
C ARG A 327 15.96 -15.24 38.65
N SER A 328 14.92 -14.70 38.02
CA SER A 328 13.52 -14.81 38.44
C SER A 328 12.59 -14.77 37.22
N VAL A 329 11.54 -15.58 37.27
CA VAL A 329 10.49 -15.61 36.23
C VAL A 329 9.78 -14.25 36.13
N PHE A 330 9.63 -13.53 37.24
CA PHE A 330 9.01 -12.22 37.28
C PHE A 330 9.78 -11.17 36.46
N ASN A 331 11.11 -11.17 36.57
CA ASN A 331 11.97 -10.24 35.82
C ASN A 331 11.95 -10.55 34.31
N TRP A 332 11.90 -11.83 33.95
CA TRP A 332 11.73 -12.25 32.57
C TRP A 332 10.39 -11.77 32.00
N PHE A 333 9.28 -11.97 32.72
CA PHE A 333 7.95 -11.53 32.32
C PHE A 333 7.95 -10.02 32.03
N TRP A 334 8.47 -9.18 32.92
CA TRP A 334 8.51 -7.73 32.70
C TRP A 334 9.40 -7.34 31.52
N SER A 335 10.50 -8.04 31.27
CA SER A 335 11.35 -7.79 30.09
C SER A 335 10.61 -8.13 28.78
N TRP A 336 9.84 -9.22 28.77
CA TRP A 336 8.99 -9.60 27.64
C TRP A 336 7.83 -8.62 27.46
N PHE A 337 7.10 -8.32 28.54
CA PHE A 337 5.90 -7.48 28.53
C PHE A 337 6.21 -6.05 28.08
N LYS A 338 7.34 -5.45 28.51
CA LYS A 338 7.79 -4.14 28.01
C LYS A 338 7.95 -4.09 26.49
N LYS A 339 8.44 -5.18 25.86
CA LYS A 339 8.55 -5.26 24.40
C LYS A 339 7.17 -5.32 23.74
N ILE A 340 6.20 -5.98 24.39
CA ILE A 340 4.82 -6.06 23.89
C ILE A 340 4.11 -4.70 24.01
N ILE A 341 4.28 -3.98 25.12
CA ILE A 341 3.75 -2.61 25.30
C ILE A 341 4.18 -1.72 24.13
N ILE A 342 5.48 -1.71 23.82
CA ILE A 342 6.02 -0.91 22.70
C ILE A 342 5.39 -1.33 21.36
N ARG A 343 5.23 -2.64 21.12
CA ARG A 343 4.59 -3.16 19.89
C ARG A 343 3.12 -2.77 19.78
N ILE A 344 2.36 -2.77 20.88
CA ILE A 344 0.96 -2.33 20.92
C ILE A 344 0.88 -0.86 20.51
N VAL A 345 1.73 0.00 21.09
CA VAL A 345 1.76 1.42 20.75
C VAL A 345 2.05 1.61 19.26
N PHE A 346 3.12 1.00 18.74
CA PHE A 346 3.43 1.07 17.30
C PHE A 346 2.30 0.53 16.42
N TYR A 347 1.62 -0.53 16.85
CA TYR A 347 0.51 -1.11 16.10
C TYR A 347 -0.68 -0.14 15.98
N LEU A 348 -1.08 0.52 17.07
CA LEU A 348 -2.17 1.51 17.04
C LEU A 348 -1.81 2.72 16.17
N PHE A 349 -0.57 3.22 16.24
CA PHE A 349 -0.11 4.28 15.35
C PHE A 349 -0.12 3.84 13.88
N ALA A 350 0.35 2.63 13.58
CA ALA A 350 0.34 2.10 12.23
C ALA A 350 -1.09 1.96 11.68
N LEU A 351 -2.03 1.45 12.48
CA LEU A 351 -3.45 1.38 12.12
C LEU A 351 -4.04 2.76 11.83
N SER A 352 -3.74 3.75 12.68
CA SER A 352 -4.20 5.12 12.49
C SER A 352 -3.66 5.71 11.18
N ILE A 353 -2.36 5.61 10.92
CA ILE A 353 -1.75 6.09 9.66
C ILE A 353 -2.36 5.37 8.45
N CYS A 354 -2.50 4.05 8.50
CA CYS A 354 -3.12 3.28 7.41
C CYS A 354 -4.57 3.71 7.17
N SER A 355 -5.36 3.93 8.22
CA SER A 355 -6.75 4.38 8.08
C SER A 355 -6.85 5.78 7.45
N PHE A 356 -5.95 6.71 7.78
CA PHE A 356 -5.90 8.02 7.15
C PHE A 356 -5.52 7.92 5.68
N ILE A 357 -4.52 7.10 5.35
CA ILE A 357 -4.13 6.86 3.95
C ILE A 357 -5.32 6.31 3.18
N LEU A 358 -6.00 5.27 3.68
CA LEU A 358 -7.16 4.69 3.00
C LEU A 358 -8.33 5.68 2.87
N SER A 359 -8.58 6.49 3.90
CA SER A 359 -9.65 7.48 3.88
C SER A 359 -9.34 8.62 2.89
N SER A 360 -8.08 9.05 2.76
CA SER A 360 -7.70 10.06 1.77
C SER A 360 -7.85 9.55 0.32
N LEU A 361 -7.82 8.23 0.09
CA LEU A 361 -8.11 7.64 -1.22
C LEU A 361 -9.57 7.82 -1.65
N THR A 362 -10.48 8.08 -0.71
CA THR A 362 -11.92 8.17 -1.00
C THR A 362 -12.37 9.58 -1.42
N GLY A 363 -11.48 10.58 -1.39
CA GLY A 363 -11.78 11.95 -1.81
C GLY A 363 -12.67 12.75 -0.85
N LEU A 364 -12.82 12.28 0.40
CA LEU A 364 -13.66 12.93 1.40
C LEU A 364 -13.01 14.17 2.02
N SER A 365 -13.84 15.08 2.53
CA SER A 365 -13.38 16.34 3.12
C SER A 365 -12.54 16.11 4.39
N ILE A 366 -11.48 16.91 4.56
CA ILE A 366 -10.61 16.91 5.77
C ILE A 366 -11.25 17.74 6.90
N SER A 367 -12.54 18.09 6.78
CA SER A 367 -13.19 18.94 7.78
C SER A 367 -13.16 18.27 9.16
N PHE A 368 -12.84 19.04 10.21
CA PHE A 368 -12.76 18.54 11.59
C PHE A 368 -14.15 18.39 12.21
N ARG A 369 -15.02 17.59 11.60
CA ARG A 369 -16.35 17.26 12.09
C ARG A 369 -16.63 15.77 11.89
N ILE A 370 -17.35 15.19 12.84
CA ILE A 370 -17.92 13.84 12.74
C ILE A 370 -19.41 14.04 12.57
N THR A 371 -19.96 13.61 11.45
CA THR A 371 -21.39 13.78 11.13
C THR A 371 -22.23 12.59 11.61
N VAL A 372 -21.59 11.43 11.79
CA VAL A 372 -22.26 10.16 12.14
C VAL A 372 -22.67 10.09 13.61
N ALA A 373 -22.07 10.92 14.47
CA ALA A 373 -22.26 10.88 15.91
C ALA A 373 -22.30 12.31 16.48
N ASP A 374 -23.29 13.10 16.06
CA ASP A 374 -23.57 14.53 16.31
C ASP A 374 -23.21 15.10 17.71
N THR A 375 -22.94 14.25 18.71
CA THR A 375 -22.65 14.61 20.09
C THR A 375 -21.18 14.50 20.51
N ASN A 376 -20.30 13.84 19.74
CA ASN A 376 -18.98 13.46 20.24
C ASN A 376 -17.82 14.17 19.54
N SER A 377 -16.88 14.66 20.35
CA SER A 377 -15.71 15.38 19.85
C SER A 377 -14.72 14.42 19.18
N ILE A 378 -13.98 14.90 18.18
CA ILE A 378 -12.86 14.16 17.57
C ILE A 378 -11.85 13.69 18.63
N TYR A 379 -11.66 14.50 19.68
CA TYR A 379 -10.79 14.18 20.80
C TYR A 379 -11.24 12.94 21.58
N GLU A 380 -12.54 12.79 21.83
CA GLU A 380 -13.09 11.60 22.50
C GLU A 380 -12.96 10.35 21.65
N MET A 381 -13.17 10.46 20.33
CA MET A 381 -12.95 9.35 19.40
C MET A 381 -11.48 8.90 19.39
N LEU A 382 -10.55 9.86 19.29
CA LEU A 382 -9.11 9.57 19.32
C LEU A 382 -8.68 9.01 20.67
N TYR A 383 -9.20 9.57 21.77
CA TYR A 383 -8.98 9.04 23.11
C TYR A 383 -9.45 7.59 23.22
N HIS A 384 -10.66 7.28 22.76
CA HIS A 384 -11.18 5.92 22.76
C HIS A 384 -10.32 4.99 21.91
N PHE A 385 -9.92 5.41 20.72
CA PHE A 385 -9.08 4.60 19.85
C PHE A 385 -7.71 4.30 20.47
N PHE A 386 -7.00 5.33 20.95
CA PHE A 386 -5.65 5.16 21.48
C PHE A 386 -5.64 4.60 22.90
N VAL A 387 -6.39 5.18 23.83
CA VAL A 387 -6.35 4.80 25.26
C VAL A 387 -7.13 3.51 25.50
N ASN A 388 -8.39 3.43 25.06
CA ASN A 388 -9.17 2.20 25.24
C ASN A 388 -8.66 1.09 24.33
N GLY A 389 -8.21 1.40 23.11
CA GLY A 389 -7.52 0.43 22.27
C GLY A 389 -6.25 -0.14 22.91
N PHE A 390 -5.43 0.70 23.54
CA PHE A 390 -4.24 0.27 24.26
C PHE A 390 -4.59 -0.62 25.46
N LEU A 391 -5.49 -0.18 26.33
CA LEU A 391 -5.90 -0.94 27.52
C LEU A 391 -6.55 -2.28 27.14
N GLN A 392 -7.38 -2.31 26.09
CA GLN A 392 -8.00 -3.53 25.61
C GLN A 392 -6.97 -4.54 25.08
N LEU A 393 -5.97 -4.05 24.33
CA LEU A 393 -4.88 -4.91 23.82
C LEU A 393 -3.97 -5.41 24.95
N LEU A 394 -3.75 -4.61 26.00
CA LEU A 394 -3.06 -5.07 27.21
C LEU A 394 -3.83 -6.17 27.92
N PHE A 395 -5.13 -5.97 28.13
CA PHE A 395 -6.02 -6.98 28.72
C PHE A 395 -5.92 -8.30 27.95
N TYR A 396 -6.17 -8.28 26.64
CA TYR A 396 -6.09 -9.51 25.85
C TYR A 396 -4.69 -10.17 25.87
N THR A 397 -3.62 -9.37 25.93
CA THR A 397 -2.25 -9.87 26.04
C THR A 397 -2.02 -10.61 27.35
N LEU A 398 -2.44 -10.03 28.47
CA LEU A 398 -2.31 -10.62 29.79
C LEU A 398 -3.20 -11.84 29.95
N PHE A 399 -4.45 -11.77 29.47
CA PHE A 399 -5.37 -12.90 29.42
C PHE A 399 -4.76 -14.12 28.70
N VAL A 400 -4.23 -13.90 27.49
CA VAL A 400 -3.57 -14.94 26.71
C VAL A 400 -2.33 -15.48 27.41
N PHE A 401 -1.55 -14.60 28.05
CA PHE A 401 -0.40 -14.99 28.84
C PHE A 401 -0.79 -15.92 29.99
N ILE A 402 -1.81 -15.56 30.78
CA ILE A 402 -2.30 -16.38 31.90
C ILE A 402 -2.70 -17.77 31.41
N ILE A 403 -3.49 -17.84 30.33
CA ILE A 403 -3.92 -19.13 29.77
C ILE A 403 -2.71 -19.93 29.26
N ALA A 404 -1.81 -19.31 28.50
CA ALA A 404 -0.63 -19.99 27.96
C ALA A 404 0.30 -20.49 29.06
N TRP A 405 0.42 -19.75 30.16
CA TRP A 405 1.25 -20.12 31.31
C TRP A 405 0.67 -21.29 32.13
N ILE A 406 -0.65 -21.36 32.24
CA ILE A 406 -1.35 -22.45 32.96
C ILE A 406 -1.42 -23.70 32.09
N SER A 407 -1.83 -23.54 30.83
CA SER A 407 -2.21 -24.66 29.96
C SER A 407 -1.09 -25.19 29.06
N THR A 408 0.04 -24.46 28.94
CA THR A 408 1.22 -24.73 28.09
C THR A 408 0.96 -24.90 26.58
N GLU A 409 -0.31 -25.00 26.16
CA GLU A 409 -0.75 -25.18 24.79
C GLU A 409 -1.42 -23.92 24.22
N ALA A 410 -1.01 -23.56 22.99
CA ALA A 410 -1.54 -22.38 22.31
C ALA A 410 -3.02 -22.51 21.92
N PHE A 411 -3.53 -23.72 21.75
CA PHE A 411 -4.93 -23.91 21.37
C PHE A 411 -5.91 -23.28 22.38
N TYR A 412 -5.62 -23.39 23.68
CA TYR A 412 -6.51 -22.86 24.73
C TYR A 412 -6.58 -21.34 24.77
N SER A 413 -5.48 -20.64 24.48
CA SER A 413 -5.50 -19.18 24.39
C SER A 413 -6.38 -18.71 23.22
N LEU A 414 -6.35 -19.41 22.08
CA LEU A 414 -7.19 -19.09 20.93
C LEU A 414 -8.67 -19.40 21.22
N ALA A 415 -8.95 -20.52 21.87
CA ALA A 415 -10.30 -20.84 22.35
C ALA A 415 -10.80 -19.77 23.33
N GLY A 416 -9.96 -19.32 24.27
CA GLY A 416 -10.30 -18.26 25.22
C GLY A 416 -10.66 -16.94 24.56
N ILE A 417 -9.86 -16.49 23.57
CA ILE A 417 -10.18 -15.29 22.77
C ILE A 417 -11.51 -15.48 22.00
N SER A 418 -11.73 -16.66 21.44
CA SER A 418 -12.97 -16.97 20.71
C SER A 418 -14.19 -16.91 21.62
N VAL A 419 -14.08 -17.43 22.85
CA VAL A 419 -15.14 -17.30 23.87
C VAL A 419 -15.36 -15.83 24.24
N LEU A 420 -14.30 -15.04 24.42
CA LEU A 420 -14.43 -13.60 24.68
C LEU A 420 -15.18 -12.89 23.55
N SER A 421 -14.94 -13.27 22.28
CA SER A 421 -15.62 -12.65 21.13
C SER A 421 -17.14 -12.81 21.16
N ILE A 422 -17.67 -13.85 21.82
CA ILE A 422 -19.12 -14.06 21.97
C ILE A 422 -19.75 -12.89 22.71
N PHE A 423 -19.08 -12.34 23.73
CA PHE A 423 -19.59 -11.20 24.51
C PHE A 423 -19.63 -9.89 23.72
N MET A 424 -19.12 -9.86 22.49
CA MET A 424 -19.29 -8.74 21.59
C MET A 424 -20.64 -8.77 20.86
N PHE A 425 -21.40 -9.86 20.87
CA PHE A 425 -22.73 -9.89 20.26
C PHE A 425 -23.72 -8.97 21.00
N PRO A 426 -24.67 -8.36 20.29
CA PRO A 426 -25.68 -7.49 20.89
C PRO A 426 -26.48 -8.26 21.95
N GLY A 427 -26.82 -7.59 23.05
CA GLY A 427 -27.58 -8.15 24.17
C GLY A 427 -26.76 -8.90 25.25
N LEU A 428 -25.52 -9.33 24.99
CA LEU A 428 -24.75 -10.14 25.94
C LEU A 428 -23.90 -9.33 26.93
N ASN A 429 -23.37 -8.17 26.52
CA ASN A 429 -22.54 -7.30 27.36
C ASN A 429 -23.08 -5.88 27.43
N THR A 430 -24.38 -5.73 27.73
CA THR A 430 -25.09 -4.44 27.72
C THR A 430 -24.56 -3.43 28.74
N LYS A 431 -24.01 -3.91 29.86
CA LYS A 431 -23.40 -3.06 30.90
C LYS A 431 -21.90 -2.83 30.70
N LEU A 432 -21.31 -3.35 29.63
CA LEU A 432 -19.87 -3.25 29.34
C LEU A 432 -18.96 -3.70 30.49
N VAL A 433 -19.41 -4.67 31.30
CA VAL A 433 -18.64 -5.19 32.45
C VAL A 433 -17.55 -6.16 32.00
N ILE A 434 -17.87 -6.95 30.97
CA ILE A 434 -16.94 -7.94 30.42
C ILE A 434 -15.97 -7.19 29.50
N PRO A 435 -14.65 -7.32 29.70
CA PRO A 435 -13.62 -6.61 28.93
C PRO A 435 -13.41 -7.25 27.55
N SER A 436 -14.47 -7.33 26.76
CA SER A 436 -14.45 -7.82 25.38
C SER A 436 -15.07 -6.80 24.45
N GLY A 437 -14.31 -6.40 23.43
CA GLY A 437 -14.76 -5.46 22.41
C GLY A 437 -15.00 -4.03 22.91
N LEU A 438 -14.50 -3.64 24.09
CA LEU A 438 -14.86 -2.35 24.70
C LEU A 438 -14.25 -1.15 23.96
N ASN A 439 -13.09 -1.33 23.33
CA ASN A 439 -12.45 -0.34 22.45
C ASN A 439 -13.14 -0.17 21.09
N SER A 440 -14.22 -0.89 20.81
CA SER A 440 -15.05 -0.70 19.62
C SER A 440 -15.64 0.70 19.59
N LEU A 441 -15.49 1.45 18.49
CA LEU A 441 -16.09 2.79 18.37
C LEU A 441 -17.62 2.74 18.34
N GLY A 442 -18.20 1.60 18.00
CA GLY A 442 -19.64 1.36 18.10
C GLY A 442 -20.21 1.49 19.52
N ASN A 443 -19.38 1.44 20.56
CA ASN A 443 -19.82 1.69 21.94
C ASN A 443 -20.10 3.17 22.20
N ILE A 444 -19.42 4.07 21.49
CA ILE A 444 -19.63 5.51 21.57
C ILE A 444 -21.02 5.88 21.03
N LEU A 445 -21.48 5.21 19.96
CA LEU A 445 -22.85 5.40 19.41
C LEU A 445 -23.94 4.99 20.39
N ASN A 446 -23.66 4.06 21.31
CA ASN A 446 -24.62 3.62 22.31
C ASN A 446 -24.70 4.58 23.52
N GLY A 447 -24.03 5.74 23.45
CA GLY A 447 -24.03 6.75 24.51
C GLY A 447 -23.12 6.44 25.70
N HIS A 448 -22.24 5.44 25.59
CA HIS A 448 -21.30 5.13 26.66
C HIS A 448 -20.11 6.09 26.64
N SER A 449 -19.76 6.62 27.82
CA SER A 449 -18.60 7.50 27.98
C SER A 449 -17.29 6.72 27.73
N PRO A 450 -16.39 7.20 26.86
CA PRO A 450 -15.07 6.60 26.66
C PRO A 450 -14.26 6.46 27.95
N TYR A 451 -14.42 7.41 28.89
CA TYR A 451 -13.70 7.42 30.16
C TYR A 451 -14.18 6.33 31.12
N MET A 452 -15.48 6.03 31.12
CA MET A 452 -16.03 4.90 31.88
C MET A 452 -15.43 3.58 31.39
N ILE A 453 -15.32 3.43 30.07
CA ILE A 453 -14.71 2.25 29.45
C ILE A 453 -13.23 2.12 29.86
N SER A 454 -12.50 3.24 29.91
CA SER A 454 -11.12 3.24 30.40
C SER A 454 -11.00 2.75 31.83
N LEU A 455 -11.91 3.15 32.73
CA LEU A 455 -11.91 2.70 34.12
C LEU A 455 -12.17 1.19 34.23
N VAL A 456 -13.14 0.67 33.48
CA VAL A 456 -13.44 -0.77 33.48
C VAL A 456 -12.23 -1.57 32.96
N LEU A 457 -11.63 -1.14 31.84
CA LEU A 457 -10.45 -1.81 31.29
C LEU A 457 -9.25 -1.71 32.21
N ALA A 458 -9.00 -0.55 32.82
CA ALA A 458 -7.90 -0.38 33.77
C ALA A 458 -8.06 -1.30 34.99
N PHE A 459 -9.28 -1.42 35.52
CA PHE A 459 -9.58 -2.34 36.62
C PHE A 459 -9.23 -3.80 36.26
N TRP A 460 -9.67 -4.27 35.09
CA TRP A 460 -9.36 -5.63 34.62
C TRP A 460 -7.88 -5.86 34.36
N VAL A 461 -7.18 -4.91 33.73
CA VAL A 461 -5.72 -4.99 33.53
C VAL A 461 -4.98 -5.06 34.86
N ILE A 462 -5.37 -4.26 35.85
CA ILE A 462 -4.77 -4.31 37.20
C ILE A 462 -5.02 -5.68 37.85
N ALA A 463 -6.26 -6.19 37.78
CA ALA A 463 -6.60 -7.50 38.31
C ALA A 463 -5.77 -8.62 37.67
N GLU A 464 -5.58 -8.60 36.35
CA GLU A 464 -4.74 -9.56 35.64
C GLU A 464 -3.26 -9.46 36.00
N ILE A 465 -2.72 -8.24 36.17
CA ILE A 465 -1.34 -8.05 36.63
C ILE A 465 -1.15 -8.66 38.03
N ILE A 466 -2.12 -8.49 38.94
CA ILE A 466 -2.08 -9.10 40.28
C ILE A 466 -2.09 -10.63 40.17
N VAL A 467 -2.97 -11.19 39.33
CA VAL A 467 -3.03 -12.64 39.07
C VAL A 467 -1.71 -13.16 38.50
N VAL A 468 -1.13 -12.47 37.53
CA VAL A 468 0.18 -12.83 36.96
C VAL A 468 1.26 -12.79 38.04
N ALA A 469 1.34 -11.72 38.84
CA ALA A 469 2.32 -11.61 39.91
C ALA A 469 2.19 -12.75 40.94
N TYR A 470 0.96 -13.11 41.31
CA TYR A 470 0.69 -14.24 42.20
C TYR A 470 1.14 -15.58 41.61
N ILE A 471 0.79 -15.85 40.35
CA ILE A 471 1.12 -17.11 39.66
C ILE A 471 2.64 -17.26 39.49
N LEU A 472 3.35 -16.18 39.15
CA LEU A 472 4.79 -16.23 38.94
C LEU A 472 5.56 -16.39 40.27
N ASN A 473 5.13 -15.72 41.34
CA ASN A 473 5.77 -15.85 42.66
C ASN A 473 5.61 -17.24 43.29
N LYS A 474 4.48 -17.93 43.04
CA LYS A 474 4.25 -19.27 43.61
C LYS A 474 5.15 -20.35 42.99
N ARG A 475 5.49 -20.22 41.69
CA ARG A 475 6.30 -21.21 40.95
C ARG A 475 7.81 -20.98 41.00
N ASP A 476 8.27 -19.79 41.40
CA ASP A 476 9.71 -19.54 41.68
C ASP A 476 10.18 -20.36 42.91
N MET A 477 9.28 -20.97 43.70
CA MET A 477 9.59 -21.79 44.89
C MET A 477 9.65 -23.30 44.63
N ASP A 478 9.28 -23.77 43.43
CA ASP A 478 9.22 -25.21 43.06
C ASP A 478 10.23 -25.59 41.95
N LEU A 479 11.17 -24.70 41.61
CA LEU A 479 12.35 -24.95 40.77
C LEU A 479 13.60 -24.99 41.65
#